data_AF-A0A951JV83-F1
#
_entry.id   AF-A0A951JV83-F1
#
_cell.length_a   1.000
_cell.length_b   1.000
_cell.length_c   1.000
_cell.angle_alpha   90.00
_cell.angle_beta   90.00
_cell.angle_gamma   90.00
#
_symmetry.space_group_name_H-M   'P 1'
#
loop_
_entity.id
_entity.type
_entity.pdbx_description
1 polymer ?
#
loop_
_entity_poly.entity_id
_entity_poly.type
_entity_poly.pdbx_seq_one_letter_code
_entity_poly.pdbx_strand_id
1 'polypeptide(L)'
;MAMSAEDVRTAARLCTASLAPGADRDWGGRAGGLDWSCRRTLDHLPDALLLYAAHLASRATDRLAFVRDGDPEASVPDLLDAVQSAAAILAAVVEAAPVGTRAYHPAGMADAEGFAAMGCDEILVHTGDIAEGLGLEYAPPGDLCARVVARLFPWAPAGGEPWEVLRWANGRTALPGAGRLRPDWWWHCAPLDEWDGRTKSRTAPPAW
;
A
#
# COMPACT_ATOMS: atom_id res chain seq x y z
N MET A 1 -17.84 -2.87 3.96
CA MET A 1 -17.21 -3.78 4.93
C MET A 1 -15.89 -3.18 5.34
N ALA A 2 -15.49 -3.37 6.60
CA ALA A 2 -14.19 -2.92 7.10
C ALA A 2 -13.04 -3.67 6.40
N MET A 3 -11.85 -3.07 6.38
CA MET A 3 -10.63 -3.75 5.94
C MET A 3 -10.24 -4.85 6.93
N SER A 4 -9.72 -5.96 6.42
CA SER A 4 -9.38 -7.13 7.21
C SER A 4 -8.01 -7.69 6.85
N ALA A 5 -7.51 -8.60 7.69
CA ALA A 5 -6.31 -9.37 7.41
C ALA A 5 -6.41 -10.21 6.12
N GLU A 6 -7.60 -10.71 5.79
CA GLU A 6 -7.80 -11.48 4.54
C GLU A 6 -7.69 -10.60 3.30
N ASP A 7 -8.04 -9.30 3.39
CA ASP A 7 -7.83 -8.37 2.30
C ASP A 7 -6.32 -8.22 1.99
N VAL A 8 -5.47 -8.16 3.02
CA VAL A 8 -4.01 -8.11 2.87
C VAL A 8 -3.47 -9.37 2.18
N ARG A 9 -3.93 -10.55 2.62
CA ARG A 9 -3.55 -11.83 1.97
C ARG A 9 -4.04 -11.89 0.53
N THR A 10 -5.25 -11.37 0.25
CA THR A 10 -5.81 -11.31 -1.10
C THR A 10 -5.00 -10.40 -2.01
N ALA A 11 -4.63 -9.20 -1.55
CA ALA A 11 -3.79 -8.28 -2.29
C ALA A 11 -2.42 -8.91 -2.62
N ALA A 12 -1.80 -9.61 -1.67
CA ALA A 12 -0.54 -10.30 -1.91
C ALA A 12 -0.66 -11.39 -2.97
N ARG A 13 -1.67 -12.28 -2.87
CA ARG A 13 -1.94 -13.31 -3.89
C ARG A 13 -2.14 -12.71 -5.28
N LEU A 14 -2.86 -11.60 -5.35
CA LEU A 14 -3.07 -10.86 -6.60
C LEU A 14 -1.74 -10.31 -7.16
N CYS A 15 -0.88 -9.73 -6.32
CA CYS A 15 0.44 -9.25 -6.70
C CYS A 15 1.27 -10.37 -7.36
N THR A 16 1.42 -11.51 -6.69
CA THR A 16 2.16 -12.66 -7.24
C THR A 16 1.54 -13.17 -8.54
N ALA A 17 0.22 -13.35 -8.58
CA ALA A 17 -0.46 -13.83 -9.78
C ALA A 17 -0.30 -12.88 -10.98
N SER A 18 -0.28 -11.57 -10.73
CA SER A 18 -0.17 -10.55 -11.78
C SER A 18 1.27 -10.39 -12.29
N LEU A 19 2.27 -10.55 -11.43
CA LEU A 19 3.66 -10.25 -11.77
C LEU A 19 4.50 -11.48 -12.15
N ALA A 20 4.14 -12.67 -11.67
CA ALA A 20 4.84 -13.91 -12.01
C ALA A 20 4.99 -14.16 -13.54
N PRO A 21 3.99 -13.84 -14.41
CA PRO A 21 4.16 -13.95 -15.86
C PRO A 21 5.27 -13.08 -16.46
N GLY A 22 5.73 -12.05 -15.73
CA GLY A 22 6.82 -11.16 -16.13
C GLY A 22 8.17 -11.52 -15.54
N ALA A 23 8.35 -12.67 -14.88
CA ALA A 23 9.57 -13.00 -14.16
C ALA A 23 10.85 -12.95 -15.03
N ASP A 24 10.75 -13.33 -16.30
CA ASP A 24 11.87 -13.33 -17.27
C ASP A 24 12.07 -11.99 -18.01
N ARG A 25 11.26 -10.96 -17.72
CA ARG A 25 11.41 -9.61 -18.32
C ARG A 25 12.57 -8.85 -17.67
N ASP A 26 12.91 -7.69 -18.24
CA ASP A 26 13.86 -6.77 -17.60
C ASP A 26 13.16 -5.96 -16.49
N TRP A 27 13.55 -6.20 -15.23
CA TRP A 27 13.02 -5.49 -14.06
C TRP A 27 13.84 -4.23 -13.69
N GLY A 28 14.90 -3.92 -14.43
CA GLY A 28 15.73 -2.73 -14.24
C GLY A 28 15.06 -1.43 -14.72
N GLY A 29 14.09 -1.53 -15.64
CA GLY A 29 13.30 -0.41 -16.13
C GLY A 29 12.38 0.21 -15.06
N ARG A 30 11.92 1.45 -15.30
CA ARG A 30 11.04 2.20 -14.39
C ARG A 30 9.71 1.48 -14.15
N ALA A 31 9.20 1.53 -12.92
CA ALA A 31 7.86 1.07 -12.57
C ALA A 31 6.82 2.16 -12.92
N GLY A 32 6.25 2.08 -14.12
CA GLY A 32 5.28 3.06 -14.62
C GLY A 32 5.84 4.49 -14.55
N GLY A 33 5.11 5.38 -13.88
CA GLY A 33 5.53 6.77 -13.68
C GLY A 33 6.63 6.98 -12.62
N LEU A 34 6.98 5.99 -11.81
CA LEU A 34 7.92 6.14 -10.69
C LEU A 34 9.37 6.27 -11.15
N ASP A 35 10.19 6.95 -10.33
CA ASP A 35 11.65 6.99 -10.52
C ASP A 35 12.35 5.68 -10.13
N TRP A 36 11.65 4.80 -9.44
CA TRP A 36 12.16 3.50 -9.05
C TRP A 36 12.01 2.48 -10.17
N SER A 37 12.93 1.53 -10.23
CA SER A 37 12.79 0.39 -11.12
C SER A 37 11.67 -0.54 -10.66
N CYS A 38 11.19 -1.40 -11.56
CA CYS A 38 10.25 -2.48 -11.23
C CYS A 38 10.80 -3.36 -10.10
N ARG A 39 12.08 -3.73 -10.17
CA ARG A 39 12.75 -4.52 -9.15
C ARG A 39 12.77 -3.83 -7.79
N ARG A 40 13.20 -2.56 -7.74
CA ARG A 40 13.24 -1.79 -6.48
C ARG A 40 11.85 -1.62 -5.88
N THR A 41 10.86 -1.40 -6.72
CA THR A 41 9.46 -1.25 -6.29
C THR A 41 8.92 -2.55 -5.69
N LEU A 42 9.26 -3.71 -6.27
CA LEU A 42 8.92 -5.01 -5.70
C LEU A 42 9.63 -5.25 -4.36
N ASP A 43 10.92 -4.92 -4.29
CA ASP A 43 11.74 -5.11 -3.09
C ASP A 43 11.30 -4.24 -1.90
N HIS A 44 10.67 -3.09 -2.19
CA HIS A 44 10.08 -2.21 -1.19
C HIS A 44 8.86 -2.81 -0.48
N LEU A 45 8.06 -3.64 -1.17
CA LEU A 45 6.80 -4.15 -0.62
C LEU A 45 6.99 -4.95 0.68
N PRO A 46 7.92 -5.94 0.77
CA PRO A 46 8.19 -6.60 2.03
C PRO A 46 8.67 -5.65 3.13
N ASP A 47 9.48 -4.63 2.80
CA ASP A 47 9.98 -3.65 3.78
C ASP A 47 8.84 -2.87 4.42
N ALA A 48 7.92 -2.36 3.61
CA ALA A 48 6.75 -1.61 4.07
C ALA A 48 5.86 -2.50 4.97
N LEU A 49 5.55 -3.71 4.51
CA LEU A 49 4.66 -4.64 5.22
C LEU A 49 5.25 -5.11 6.55
N LEU A 50 6.55 -5.43 6.59
CA LEU A 50 7.24 -5.81 7.83
C LEU A 50 7.35 -4.64 8.80
N LEU A 51 7.59 -3.43 8.31
CA LEU A 51 7.61 -2.23 9.15
C LEU A 51 6.23 -1.97 9.77
N TYR A 52 5.15 -2.13 9.02
CA TYR A 52 3.78 -2.00 9.52
C TYR A 52 3.46 -3.07 10.56
N ALA A 53 3.84 -4.33 10.30
CA ALA A 53 3.67 -5.42 11.24
C ALA A 53 4.42 -5.14 12.55
N ALA A 54 5.65 -4.63 12.48
CA ALA A 54 6.45 -4.30 13.65
C ALA A 54 5.83 -3.16 14.47
N HIS A 55 5.37 -2.07 13.83
CA HIS A 55 4.71 -0.97 14.54
C HIS A 55 3.45 -1.47 15.27
N LEU A 56 2.58 -2.21 14.57
CA LEU A 56 1.33 -2.69 15.16
C LEU A 56 1.57 -3.74 16.27
N ALA A 57 2.47 -4.70 16.06
CA ALA A 57 2.76 -5.74 17.03
C ALA A 57 3.38 -5.20 18.32
N SER A 58 4.25 -4.19 18.20
CA SER A 58 4.89 -3.52 19.35
C SER A 58 4.04 -2.40 19.95
N ARG A 59 2.94 -2.01 19.27
CA ARG A 59 2.15 -0.81 19.59
C ARG A 59 3.01 0.45 19.70
N ALA A 60 4.01 0.55 18.83
CA ALA A 60 4.96 1.65 18.85
C ALA A 60 4.25 3.00 18.77
N THR A 61 4.62 3.95 19.62
CA THR A 61 4.11 5.33 19.59
C THR A 61 5.00 6.27 18.79
N ASP A 62 6.17 5.80 18.38
CA ASP A 62 7.18 6.53 17.64
C ASP A 62 7.71 5.69 16.49
N ARG A 63 8.45 6.35 15.59
CA ARG A 63 9.07 5.70 14.43
C ARG A 63 10.05 4.63 14.87
N LEU A 64 9.84 3.40 14.41
CA LEU A 64 10.81 2.31 14.55
C LEU A 64 11.93 2.44 13.51
N ALA A 65 13.09 1.83 13.82
CA ALA A 65 14.10 1.56 12.81
C ALA A 65 13.57 0.56 11.76
N PHE A 66 14.17 0.56 10.57
CA PHE A 66 13.83 -0.39 9.52
C PHE A 66 14.04 -1.84 9.99
N VAL A 67 13.08 -2.70 9.68
CA VAL A 67 13.14 -4.15 9.98
C VAL A 67 13.94 -4.89 8.90
N ARG A 68 13.84 -4.39 7.66
CA ARG A 68 14.51 -4.89 6.46
C ARG A 68 14.91 -3.69 5.59
N ASP A 69 16.00 -3.83 4.86
CA ASP A 69 16.54 -2.82 3.94
C ASP A 69 16.82 -3.47 2.58
N GLY A 70 15.74 -3.91 1.91
CA GLY A 70 15.81 -4.65 0.67
C GLY A 70 16.59 -5.96 0.73
N ASP A 71 16.79 -6.56 -0.45
CA ASP A 71 17.76 -7.62 -0.70
C ASP A 71 18.25 -7.48 -2.15
N PRO A 72 19.46 -6.93 -2.38
CA PRO A 72 19.97 -6.69 -3.73
C PRO A 72 20.24 -7.99 -4.50
N GLU A 73 20.48 -9.10 -3.79
CA GLU A 73 20.85 -10.38 -4.40
C GLU A 73 19.65 -11.30 -4.62
N ALA A 74 18.49 -11.02 -3.97
CA ALA A 74 17.28 -11.81 -4.15
C ALA A 74 16.86 -11.92 -5.62
N SER A 75 16.29 -13.05 -6.03
CA SER A 75 15.65 -13.13 -7.35
C SER A 75 14.25 -12.51 -7.33
N VAL A 76 13.66 -12.25 -8.51
CA VAL A 76 12.26 -11.80 -8.60
C VAL A 76 11.29 -12.80 -7.96
N PRO A 77 11.39 -14.13 -8.24
CA PRO A 77 10.61 -15.12 -7.52
C PRO A 77 10.75 -15.06 -6.00
N ASP A 78 11.98 -14.93 -5.48
CA ASP A 78 12.21 -14.85 -4.02
C ASP A 78 11.57 -13.59 -3.42
N LEU A 79 11.58 -12.46 -4.14
CA LEU A 79 10.88 -11.26 -3.69
C LEU A 79 9.35 -11.40 -3.71
N LEU A 80 8.79 -12.11 -4.69
CA LEU A 80 7.35 -12.41 -4.69
C LEU A 80 6.96 -13.29 -3.50
N ASP A 81 7.81 -14.26 -3.12
CA ASP A 81 7.63 -15.07 -1.92
C ASP A 81 7.80 -14.23 -0.63
N ALA A 82 8.72 -13.26 -0.64
CA ALA A 82 8.88 -12.31 0.45
C ALA A 82 7.63 -11.42 0.64
N VAL A 83 6.98 -10.99 -0.46
CA VAL A 83 5.70 -10.25 -0.40
C VAL A 83 4.62 -11.10 0.25
N GLN A 84 4.48 -12.38 -0.16
CA GLN A 84 3.51 -13.30 0.45
C GLN A 84 3.76 -13.48 1.94
N SER A 85 5.02 -13.70 2.32
CA SER A 85 5.43 -13.92 3.71
C SER A 85 5.19 -12.69 4.57
N ALA A 86 5.61 -11.52 4.11
CA ALA A 86 5.42 -10.25 4.83
C ALA A 86 3.93 -9.90 4.98
N ALA A 87 3.13 -10.10 3.93
CA ALA A 87 1.68 -9.92 3.98
C ALA A 87 1.01 -10.88 4.96
N ALA A 88 1.43 -12.15 5.01
CA ALA A 88 0.90 -13.13 5.95
C ALA A 88 1.23 -12.76 7.42
N ILE A 89 2.43 -12.23 7.66
CA ILE A 89 2.85 -11.72 8.98
C ILE A 89 2.00 -10.51 9.38
N LEU A 90 1.89 -9.49 8.50
CA LEU A 90 1.05 -8.32 8.78
C LEU A 90 -0.40 -8.71 9.06
N ALA A 91 -0.96 -9.60 8.24
CA ALA A 91 -2.32 -10.11 8.40
C ALA A 91 -2.51 -10.80 9.77
N ALA A 92 -1.56 -11.63 10.20
CA ALA A 92 -1.61 -12.27 11.52
C ALA A 92 -1.53 -11.26 12.67
N VAL A 93 -0.71 -10.20 12.52
CA VAL A 93 -0.62 -9.12 13.52
C VAL A 93 -1.92 -8.32 13.58
N VAL A 94 -2.54 -8.03 12.44
CA VAL A 94 -3.86 -7.36 12.36
C VAL A 94 -4.94 -8.20 13.05
N GLU A 95 -4.99 -9.52 12.81
CA GLU A 95 -5.93 -10.43 13.47
C GLU A 95 -5.74 -10.50 14.99
N ALA A 96 -4.48 -10.50 15.45
CA ALA A 96 -4.15 -10.63 16.86
C ALA A 96 -4.27 -9.31 17.64
N ALA A 97 -4.31 -8.16 16.98
CA ALA A 97 -4.35 -6.86 17.61
C ALA A 97 -5.67 -6.67 18.41
N PRO A 98 -5.62 -6.39 19.72
CA PRO A 98 -6.82 -6.09 20.49
C PRO A 98 -7.56 -4.86 19.94
N VAL A 99 -8.88 -4.85 20.07
CA VAL A 99 -9.71 -3.68 19.75
C VAL A 99 -9.17 -2.45 20.49
N GLY A 100 -9.05 -1.32 19.78
CA GLY A 100 -8.50 -0.08 20.31
C GLY A 100 -6.97 0.01 20.27
N THR A 101 -6.27 -1.01 19.76
CA THR A 101 -4.82 -0.91 19.51
C THR A 101 -4.53 0.24 18.55
N ARG A 102 -3.54 1.06 18.88
CA ARG A 102 -3.01 2.12 18.04
C ARG A 102 -1.51 2.00 17.92
N ALA A 103 -0.98 2.33 16.75
CA ALA A 103 0.45 2.39 16.51
C ALA A 103 0.81 3.53 15.56
N TYR A 104 2.05 3.99 15.66
CA TYR A 104 2.59 5.09 14.90
C TYR A 104 2.72 4.75 13.43
N HIS A 105 2.29 5.70 12.60
CA HIS A 105 2.69 5.85 11.21
C HIS A 105 2.97 7.35 10.98
N PRO A 106 3.86 7.74 10.05
CA PRO A 106 4.08 9.15 9.73
C PRO A 106 2.82 9.96 9.39
N ALA A 107 1.77 9.29 8.87
CA ALA A 107 0.46 9.92 8.60
C ALA A 107 -0.45 10.09 9.83
N GLY A 108 -0.05 9.56 11.00
CA GLY A 108 -0.81 9.58 12.25
C GLY A 108 -0.84 8.22 12.96
N MET A 109 -1.50 8.17 14.12
CA MET A 109 -1.70 6.93 14.87
C MET A 109 -2.77 6.07 14.18
N ALA A 110 -2.39 4.96 13.55
CA ALA A 110 -3.31 4.04 12.88
C ALA A 110 -3.81 2.95 13.84
N ASP A 111 -5.00 2.42 13.57
CA ASP A 111 -5.51 1.19 14.17
C ASP A 111 -5.21 -0.03 13.28
N ALA A 112 -5.62 -1.22 13.71
CA ALA A 112 -5.39 -2.45 12.96
C ALA A 112 -6.03 -2.42 11.56
N GLU A 113 -7.22 -1.86 11.42
CA GLU A 113 -7.89 -1.69 10.13
C GLU A 113 -7.09 -0.73 9.21
N GLY A 114 -6.55 0.35 9.76
CA GLY A 114 -5.69 1.30 9.05
C GLY A 114 -4.41 0.65 8.53
N PHE A 115 -3.75 -0.19 9.34
CA PHE A 115 -2.59 -0.96 8.87
C PHE A 115 -2.94 -2.00 7.82
N ALA A 116 -4.08 -2.67 7.92
CA ALA A 116 -4.57 -3.57 6.86
C ALA A 116 -4.82 -2.80 5.55
N ALA A 117 -5.44 -1.62 5.64
CA ALA A 117 -5.70 -0.77 4.51
C ALA A 117 -4.42 -0.25 3.85
N MET A 118 -3.44 0.23 4.64
CA MET A 118 -2.14 0.69 4.11
C MET A 118 -1.38 -0.45 3.45
N GLY A 119 -1.37 -1.65 4.04
CA GLY A 119 -0.77 -2.81 3.40
C GLY A 119 -1.43 -3.17 2.05
N CYS A 120 -2.76 -3.09 1.96
CA CYS A 120 -3.46 -3.29 0.70
C CYS A 120 -3.15 -2.18 -0.32
N ASP A 121 -3.14 -0.91 0.10
CA ASP A 121 -2.83 0.23 -0.77
C ASP A 121 -1.43 0.08 -1.39
N GLU A 122 -0.42 -0.14 -0.56
CA GLU A 122 0.96 -0.40 -0.98
C GLU A 122 1.03 -1.52 -2.02
N ILE A 123 0.48 -2.70 -1.69
CA ILE A 123 0.53 -3.86 -2.58
C ILE A 123 -0.19 -3.57 -3.90
N LEU A 124 -1.43 -3.05 -3.87
CA LEU A 124 -2.24 -2.87 -5.07
C LEU A 124 -1.65 -1.82 -6.01
N VAL A 125 -1.23 -0.68 -5.45
CA VAL A 125 -0.72 0.45 -6.22
C VAL A 125 0.63 0.10 -6.83
N HIS A 126 1.55 -0.47 -6.05
CA HIS A 126 2.88 -0.83 -6.55
C HIS A 126 2.87 -2.04 -7.48
N THR A 127 1.94 -3.00 -7.30
CA THR A 127 1.71 -4.03 -8.32
C THR A 127 1.32 -3.40 -9.65
N GLY A 128 0.44 -2.38 -9.63
CA GLY A 128 0.05 -1.65 -10.83
C GLY A 128 1.18 -0.84 -11.45
N ASP A 129 2.00 -0.17 -10.63
CA ASP A 129 3.18 0.56 -11.10
C ASP A 129 4.17 -0.39 -11.80
N ILE A 130 4.42 -1.58 -11.21
CA ILE A 130 5.31 -2.60 -11.78
C ILE A 130 4.70 -3.20 -13.06
N ALA A 131 3.41 -3.56 -13.04
CA ALA A 131 2.73 -4.13 -14.20
C ALA A 131 2.79 -3.17 -15.39
N GLU A 132 2.57 -1.87 -15.17
CA GLU A 132 2.72 -0.84 -16.20
C GLU A 132 4.16 -0.79 -16.74
N GLY A 133 5.15 -0.75 -15.86
CA GLY A 133 6.57 -0.72 -16.25
C GLY A 133 7.03 -1.96 -17.02
N LEU A 134 6.48 -3.12 -16.68
CA LEU A 134 6.76 -4.38 -17.38
C LEU A 134 5.92 -4.55 -18.64
N GLY A 135 4.85 -3.77 -18.86
CA GLY A 135 3.91 -3.98 -19.96
C GLY A 135 3.03 -5.22 -19.77
N LEU A 136 2.55 -5.43 -18.54
CA LEU A 136 1.61 -6.48 -18.15
C LEU A 136 0.21 -5.88 -17.97
N GLU A 137 -0.82 -6.66 -18.28
CA GLU A 137 -2.19 -6.30 -17.93
C GLU A 137 -2.42 -6.47 -16.43
N TYR A 138 -3.05 -5.48 -15.81
CA TYR A 138 -3.37 -5.51 -14.38
C TYR A 138 -4.70 -4.81 -14.12
N ALA A 139 -5.62 -5.55 -13.50
CA ALA A 139 -6.94 -5.07 -13.11
C ALA A 139 -7.29 -5.65 -11.73
N PRO A 140 -7.06 -4.89 -10.64
CA PRO A 140 -7.40 -5.36 -9.30
C PRO A 140 -8.92 -5.40 -9.07
N PRO A 141 -9.41 -6.22 -8.12
CA PRO A 141 -10.83 -6.25 -7.77
C PRO A 141 -11.32 -4.87 -7.30
N GLY A 142 -12.29 -4.30 -8.02
CA GLY A 142 -12.79 -2.95 -7.75
C GLY A 142 -13.43 -2.81 -6.36
N ASP A 143 -13.99 -3.89 -5.81
CA ASP A 143 -14.55 -3.88 -4.45
C ASP A 143 -13.47 -3.73 -3.37
N LEU A 144 -12.29 -4.34 -3.57
CA LEU A 144 -11.13 -4.18 -2.70
C LEU A 144 -10.56 -2.76 -2.81
N CYS A 145 -10.39 -2.25 -4.04
CA CYS A 145 -9.96 -0.87 -4.25
C CYS A 145 -10.91 0.14 -3.60
N ALA A 146 -12.22 -0.05 -3.74
CA ALA A 146 -13.23 0.82 -3.13
C ALA A 146 -13.13 0.83 -1.60
N ARG A 147 -12.87 -0.31 -0.96
CA ARG A 147 -12.67 -0.37 0.51
C ARG A 147 -11.40 0.35 0.96
N VAL A 148 -10.30 0.20 0.22
CA VAL A 148 -9.05 0.93 0.49
C VAL A 148 -9.27 2.44 0.37
N VAL A 149 -9.92 2.89 -0.72
CA VAL A 149 -10.30 4.31 -0.91
C VAL A 149 -11.13 4.82 0.26
N ALA A 150 -12.20 4.10 0.61
CA ALA A 150 -13.08 4.50 1.70
C ALA A 150 -12.36 4.58 3.06
N ARG A 151 -11.36 3.72 3.29
CA ARG A 151 -10.65 3.65 4.57
C ARG A 151 -9.51 4.67 4.71
N LEU A 152 -8.74 4.91 3.65
CA LEU A 152 -7.53 5.77 3.73
C LEU A 152 -7.71 7.15 3.11
N PHE A 153 -8.66 7.29 2.19
CA PHE A 153 -8.87 8.50 1.41
C PHE A 153 -10.34 8.94 1.53
N PRO A 154 -10.86 9.17 2.75
CA PRO A 154 -12.26 9.57 2.93
C PRO A 154 -12.60 10.92 2.27
N TRP A 155 -11.57 11.68 1.88
CA TRP A 155 -11.66 12.94 1.14
C TRP A 155 -11.63 12.75 -0.39
N ALA A 156 -11.46 11.54 -0.91
CA ALA A 156 -11.51 11.27 -2.34
C ALA A 156 -12.92 11.54 -2.91
N PRO A 157 -13.03 11.97 -4.18
CA PRO A 157 -14.33 12.21 -4.80
C PRO A 157 -15.16 10.92 -4.82
N ALA A 158 -16.47 11.07 -4.59
CA ALA A 158 -17.40 9.96 -4.68
C ALA A 158 -17.70 9.61 -6.14
N GLY A 159 -17.88 8.31 -6.41
CA GLY A 159 -18.14 7.79 -7.75
C GLY A 159 -16.87 7.61 -8.59
N GLY A 160 -17.04 6.98 -9.76
CA GLY A 160 -15.92 6.59 -10.62
C GLY A 160 -15.57 5.10 -10.51
N GLU A 161 -14.67 4.64 -11.37
CA GLU A 161 -14.13 3.29 -11.32
C GLU A 161 -13.15 3.20 -10.13
N PRO A 162 -13.33 2.26 -9.17
CA PRO A 162 -12.57 2.24 -7.92
C PRO A 162 -11.04 2.17 -8.07
N TRP A 163 -10.53 1.46 -9.08
CA TRP A 163 -9.09 1.38 -9.30
C TRP A 163 -8.53 2.70 -9.82
N GLU A 164 -9.21 3.38 -10.76
CA GLU A 164 -8.85 4.73 -11.20
C GLU A 164 -8.83 5.74 -10.04
N VAL A 165 -9.82 5.67 -9.14
CA VAL A 165 -9.87 6.53 -7.96
C VAL A 165 -8.71 6.23 -7.01
N LEU A 166 -8.38 4.96 -6.78
CA LEU A 166 -7.24 4.57 -5.95
C LEU A 166 -5.89 5.05 -6.53
N ARG A 167 -5.71 4.91 -7.86
CA ARG A 167 -4.53 5.45 -8.56
C ARG A 167 -4.45 6.96 -8.44
N TRP A 168 -5.57 7.67 -8.57
CA TRP A 168 -5.61 9.13 -8.41
C TRP A 168 -5.28 9.56 -6.99
N ALA A 169 -5.83 8.88 -5.99
CA ALA A 169 -5.60 9.15 -4.57
C ALA A 169 -4.12 8.98 -4.19
N ASN A 170 -3.41 8.12 -4.93
CA ASN A 170 -1.97 7.90 -4.85
C ASN A 170 -1.15 8.75 -5.84
N GLY A 171 -1.75 9.72 -6.51
CA GLY A 171 -1.08 10.66 -7.42
C GLY A 171 -0.58 10.06 -8.74
N ARG A 172 -1.06 8.88 -9.16
CA ARG A 172 -0.66 8.23 -10.43
C ARG A 172 -1.37 8.81 -11.64
N THR A 173 -2.64 9.19 -11.51
CA THR A 173 -3.46 9.67 -12.64
C THR A 173 -4.24 10.94 -12.30
N ALA A 174 -4.85 11.55 -13.31
CA ALA A 174 -5.87 12.58 -13.16
C ALA A 174 -7.27 11.95 -13.25
N LEU A 175 -8.24 12.49 -12.51
CA LEU A 175 -9.65 12.10 -12.65
C LEU A 175 -10.45 13.16 -13.41
N PRO A 176 -11.43 12.76 -14.24
CA PRO A 176 -12.42 13.68 -14.77
C PRO A 176 -13.10 14.48 -13.65
N GLY A 177 -13.14 15.81 -13.78
CA GLY A 177 -13.78 16.71 -12.80
C GLY A 177 -12.94 17.04 -11.56
N ALA A 178 -11.98 16.20 -11.14
CA ALA A 178 -11.09 16.47 -10.01
C ALA A 178 -9.65 16.85 -10.42
N GLY A 179 -9.25 16.57 -11.67
CA GLY A 179 -7.91 16.85 -12.17
C GLY A 179 -6.83 15.97 -11.52
N ARG A 180 -5.57 16.39 -11.60
CA ARG A 180 -4.44 15.71 -10.94
C ARG A 180 -4.35 16.14 -9.48
N LEU A 181 -4.19 15.17 -8.59
CA LEU A 181 -4.00 15.42 -7.17
C LEU A 181 -2.69 16.17 -6.89
N ARG A 182 -2.70 17.05 -5.89
CA ARG A 182 -1.50 17.79 -5.48
C ARG A 182 -0.45 16.84 -4.88
N PRO A 183 0.86 17.05 -5.11
CA PRO A 183 1.90 16.08 -4.74
C PRO A 183 2.11 15.95 -3.21
N ASP A 184 1.58 16.89 -2.43
CA ASP A 184 1.63 16.89 -0.98
C ASP A 184 0.49 16.10 -0.33
N TRP A 185 -0.26 15.27 -1.05
CA TRP A 185 -1.33 14.44 -0.49
C TRP A 185 -0.82 13.44 0.58
N TRP A 186 -1.70 13.03 1.50
CA TRP A 186 -1.42 11.96 2.46
C TRP A 186 -2.65 11.10 2.79
N TRP A 187 -2.42 9.93 3.38
CA TRP A 187 -3.46 9.06 3.94
C TRP A 187 -4.09 9.67 5.19
N HIS A 188 -5.35 9.33 5.43
CA HIS A 188 -5.97 9.36 6.75
C HIS A 188 -5.89 7.94 7.36
N CYS A 189 -4.80 7.63 8.07
CA CYS A 189 -4.60 6.28 8.62
C CYS A 189 -5.27 6.06 9.98
N ALA A 190 -5.60 7.14 10.71
CA ALA A 190 -6.37 7.08 11.94
C ALA A 190 -7.78 6.50 11.71
N PRO A 191 -8.50 6.07 12.77
CA PRO A 191 -9.91 5.70 12.69
C PRO A 191 -10.75 6.75 11.94
N LEU A 192 -11.76 6.31 11.19
CA LEU A 192 -12.54 7.20 10.32
C LEU A 192 -13.38 8.23 11.08
N ASP A 193 -13.79 7.92 12.31
CA ASP A 193 -14.49 8.85 13.20
C ASP A 193 -13.59 10.00 13.71
N GLU A 194 -12.26 9.86 13.57
CA GLU A 194 -11.28 10.93 13.85
C GLU A 194 -10.98 11.80 12.62
N TRP A 195 -11.63 11.56 11.48
CA TRP A 195 -11.45 12.40 10.30
C TRP A 195 -12.14 13.77 10.47
N ASP A 196 -11.39 14.84 10.22
CA ASP A 196 -11.81 16.23 10.39
C ASP A 196 -12.57 16.81 9.16
N GLY A 197 -12.90 15.96 8.19
CA GLY A 197 -13.58 16.37 6.96
C GLY A 197 -12.67 17.06 5.94
N ARG A 198 -11.35 17.12 6.18
CA ARG A 198 -10.38 17.80 5.29
C ARG A 198 -9.50 16.81 4.56
N THR A 199 -9.07 17.19 3.35
CA THR A 199 -7.99 16.48 2.64
C THR A 199 -6.73 16.47 3.49
N LYS A 200 -6.12 15.30 3.65
CA LYS A 200 -4.84 15.18 4.35
C LYS A 200 -3.69 15.51 3.41
N SER A 201 -2.77 16.34 3.90
CA SER A 201 -1.55 16.68 3.20
C SER A 201 -0.33 16.57 4.12
N ARG A 202 0.83 16.32 3.52
CA ARG A 202 2.11 16.23 4.18
C ARG A 202 2.64 17.64 4.40
N THR A 203 2.98 17.95 5.64
CA THR A 203 3.64 19.22 5.98
C THR A 203 5.17 19.14 5.86
N ALA A 204 5.72 17.94 5.67
CA ALA A 204 7.13 17.67 5.41
C ALA A 204 7.26 16.43 4.50
N PRO A 205 8.37 16.30 3.74
CA PRO A 205 8.71 15.04 3.09
C PRO A 205 8.77 13.92 4.13
N PRO A 206 8.41 12.68 3.77
CA PRO A 206 8.68 11.56 4.67
C PRO A 206 10.17 11.49 4.98
N ALA A 207 10.51 11.51 6.25
CA ALA A 207 11.80 11.02 6.70
C ALA A 207 11.73 9.49 6.65
N TRP A 208 12.08 8.91 5.51
CA TRP A 208 12.48 7.50 5.44
C TRP A 208 13.95 7.46 5.85
#